data_AF-A0A850MMT1-F1
#
_entry.id   AF-A0A850MMT1-F1
#
_cell.length_a   1.000
_cell.length_b   1.000
_cell.length_c   1.000
_cell.angle_alpha   90.00
_cell.angle_beta   90.00
_cell.angle_gamma   90.00
#
_symmetry.space_group_name_H-M   'P 1'
#
loop_
_entity.id
_entity.type
_entity.pdbx_description
1 polymer ?
#
loop_
_entity_poly.entity_id
_entity_poly.type
_entity_poly.pdbx_seq_one_letter_code
_entity_poly.pdbx_strand_id
1 'polypeptide(L)' 'MIQDIYNIGEFILKREKIDVNNPIEILIQDPNTSGRIKNVLAVIIEKKGDSFNYLKIEREEYDTDKLLKYLYRKG' A
#
# COMPACT_ATOMS: atom_id res chain seq x y z
N MET A 1 -23.65 5.52 18.03
CA MET A 1 -23.30 4.21 17.44
C MET A 1 -22.38 4.32 16.23
N ILE A 2 -22.79 4.85 15.07
CA ILE A 2 -21.89 5.01 13.91
C ILE A 2 -20.71 5.93 14.23
N GLN A 3 -20.97 7.04 14.94
CA GLN A 3 -19.93 7.95 15.39
C GLN A 3 -18.91 7.25 16.31
N ASP A 4 -19.36 6.35 17.17
CA ASP A 4 -18.47 5.62 18.08
C ASP A 4 -17.58 4.64 17.31
N ILE A 5 -18.13 3.95 16.30
CA ILE A 5 -17.36 3.08 15.39
C ILE A 5 -16.31 3.89 14.62
N TYR A 6 -16.69 5.06 14.10
CA TYR A 6 -15.77 5.96 13.41
C TYR A 6 -14.63 6.39 14.33
N ASN A 7 -14.94 6.84 15.55
CA ASN A 7 -13.95 7.30 16.53
C ASN A 7 -12.96 6.17 16.91
N ILE A 8 -13.44 4.93 17.05
CA ILE A 8 -12.59 3.75 17.29
C ILE A 8 -11.65 3.51 16.11
N GLY A 9 -12.16 3.57 14.87
CA GLY A 9 -11.35 3.41 13.67
C GLY A 9 -10.27 4.48 13.55
N GLU A 10 -10.65 5.75 13.73
CA GLU A 10 -9.73 6.88 13.70
C GLU A 10 -8.64 6.77 14.77
N PHE A 11 -9.01 6.32 15.99
CA PHE A 11 -8.06 6.09 17.07
C PHE A 11 -7.02 5.01 16.72
N ILE A 12 -7.46 3.89 16.13
CA ILE A 12 -6.56 2.79 15.72
C ILE A 12 -5.59 3.28 14.63
N LEU A 13 -6.11 3.95 13.59
CA LEU A 13 -5.29 4.45 12.48
C LEU A 13 -4.25 5.49 12.95
N LYS A 14 -4.64 6.41 13.83
CA LYS A 14 -3.73 7.39 14.43
C LYS A 14 -2.63 6.72 15.26
N ARG A 15 -2.96 5.68 16.02
CA ARG A 15 -1.98 4.91 16.81
C ARG A 15 -0.95 4.22 15.90
N GLU A 16 -1.39 3.76 14.73
CA GLU A 16 -0.56 3.11 13.73
C GLU A 16 0.17 4.11 12.80
N LYS A 17 0.01 5.41 13.06
CA LYS A 17 0.57 6.51 12.25
C LYS A 17 0.13 6.48 10.78
N ILE A 18 -1.07 5.96 10.53
CA ILE A 18 -1.70 5.95 9.22
C ILE A 18 -2.48 7.25 9.04
N ASP A 19 -2.29 7.93 7.91
CA ASP A 19 -3.07 9.13 7.59
C ASP A 19 -4.50 8.74 7.19
N VAL A 20 -5.46 9.18 8.01
CA VAL A 20 -6.90 8.98 7.79
C VAL A 20 -7.42 9.71 6.54
N ASN A 21 -6.67 10.69 6.03
CA ASN A 21 -7.00 11.42 4.80
C ASN A 21 -6.36 10.78 3.55
N ASN A 22 -5.56 9.73 3.70
CA ASN A 22 -4.95 8.99 2.60
C ASN A 22 -5.60 7.60 2.48
N PRO A 23 -6.62 7.43 1.61
CA PRO A 23 -7.31 6.15 1.45
C PRO A 23 -6.38 5.01 1.07
N ILE A 24 -5.28 5.29 0.36
CA ILE A 24 -4.34 4.25 -0.06
C ILE A 24 -3.64 3.66 1.17
N GLU A 25 -3.15 4.50 2.09
CA GLU A 25 -2.51 4.04 3.33
C GLU A 25 -3.43 3.16 4.18
N ILE A 26 -4.73 3.48 4.22
CA ILE A 26 -5.74 2.70 4.95
C ILE A 26 -5.96 1.33 4.30
N LEU A 27 -5.82 1.24 2.96
CA LEU A 27 -6.21 0.06 2.20
C LEU A 27 -5.09 -0.96 2.06
N ILE A 28 -3.83 -0.53 2.05
CA ILE A 28 -2.68 -1.41 1.81
C ILE A 28 -2.15 -2.02 3.10
N GLN A 29 -1.29 -3.03 2.94
CA GLN A 29 -0.55 -3.68 4.02
C GLN A 29 0.90 -3.85 3.59
N ASP A 30 1.80 -3.94 4.57
CA ASP A 30 3.18 -4.32 4.32
C ASP A 30 3.25 -5.82 3.99
N PRO A 31 3.61 -6.23 2.75
CA PRO A 31 3.77 -7.64 2.41
C PRO A 31 4.89 -8.31 3.24
N ASN A 32 5.85 -7.54 3.71
CA ASN A 32 7.05 -7.98 4.42
C ASN A 32 6.96 -7.81 5.95
N THR A 33 5.76 -7.90 6.55
CA THR A 33 5.61 -7.79 8.02
C THR A 33 6.50 -8.76 8.82
N SER A 34 6.85 -9.91 8.23
CA SER A 34 7.72 -10.92 8.85
C SER A 34 9.22 -10.74 8.61
N GLY A 35 9.62 -9.75 7.79
CA GLY A 35 11.01 -9.50 7.40
C GLY A 35 11.62 -10.56 6.47
N ARG A 36 10.81 -11.49 5.93
CA ARG A 36 11.28 -12.62 5.10
C ARG A 36 11.28 -12.34 3.61
N ILE A 37 10.54 -11.33 3.17
CA ILE A 37 10.45 -10.92 1.78
C ILE A 37 11.66 -10.03 1.47
N LYS A 38 12.59 -10.57 0.69
CA LYS A 38 13.75 -9.83 0.20
C LYS A 38 13.52 -9.21 -1.17
N ASN A 39 12.62 -9.78 -1.97
CA ASN A 39 12.41 -9.35 -3.34
C ASN A 39 10.92 -9.31 -3.65
N VAL A 40 10.55 -8.38 -4.53
CA VAL A 40 9.20 -8.22 -5.06
C VAL A 40 9.24 -8.24 -6.60
N LEU A 41 8.10 -8.54 -7.22
CA LEU A 41 7.90 -8.35 -8.65
C LEU A 41 7.13 -7.05 -8.87
N ALA A 42 7.81 -6.06 -9.44
CA ALA A 42 7.23 -4.77 -9.76
C ALA A 42 6.72 -4.77 -11.21
N VAL A 43 5.45 -4.41 -11.39
CA VAL A 43 4.88 -4.18 -12.72
C VAL A 43 5.22 -2.75 -13.14
N ILE A 44 6.00 -2.62 -14.20
CA ILE A 44 6.35 -1.33 -14.79
C ILE A 44 5.28 -0.99 -15.83
N ILE A 45 4.60 0.13 -15.60
CA ILE A 45 3.60 0.69 -16.50
C ILE A 45 3.96 2.12 -16.86
N GLU A 46 3.61 2.54 -18.07
CA GLU A 46 3.77 3.90 -18.55
C GLU A 46 2.40 4.56 -18.70
N LYS A 47 2.22 5.76 -18.15
CA LYS A 47 1.01 6.56 -18.37
C LYS A 47 1.13 7.33 -19.69
N LYS A 48 0.22 7.08 -20.64
CA LYS A 48 0.07 7.86 -21.87
C LYS A 48 -1.32 8.48 -21.93
N GLY A 49 -1.42 9.77 -21.63
CA GLY A 49 -2.71 10.46 -21.49
C GLY A 49 -3.56 9.80 -20.40
N ASP A 50 -4.74 9.32 -20.79
CA ASP A 50 -5.68 8.61 -19.90
C ASP A 50 -5.50 7.08 -19.91
N SER A 51 -4.49 6.58 -20.61
CA SER A 51 -4.19 5.14 -20.71
C SER A 51 -2.94 4.74 -19.93
N PHE A 52 -2.90 3.49 -19.50
CA PHE A 52 -1.71 2.86 -18.93
C PHE A 52 -1.25 1.76 -19.88
N ASN A 53 -0.01 1.84 -20.33
CA ASN A 53 0.63 0.81 -21.13
C ASN A 53 1.50 -0.06 -20.24
N TYR A 54 1.28 -1.37 -20.30
CA TYR A 54 2.19 -2.32 -19.70
C TYR A 54 3.55 -2.26 -20.41
N LEU A 55 4.64 -2.22 -19.64
CA LEU A 55 6.00 -2.28 -20.18
C LEU A 55 6.65 -3.63 -19.89
N LYS A 56 6.77 -4.00 -18.61
CA LYS A 56 7.46 -5.22 -18.16
C LYS A 56 7.16 -5.54 -16.71
N ILE A 57 7.58 -6.72 -16.26
CA ILE A 57 7.71 -7.07 -14.85
C ILE A 57 9.20 -7.15 -14.53
N GLU A 58 9.62 -6.51 -13.45
CA GLU A 58 10.99 -6.57 -12.96
C GLU A 58 11.05 -7.11 -11.54
N ARG A 59 12.15 -7.79 -11.22
CA ARG A 59 12.47 -8.17 -9.85
C ARG A 59 13.28 -7.05 -9.23
N GLU A 60 12.83 -6.55 -8.08
CA GLU A 60 13.58 -5.59 -7.28
C GLU A 60 13.66 -6.06 -5.82
N GLU A 61 14.61 -5.47 -5.08
CA GLU A 61 14.68 -5.65 -3.64
C GLU A 61 13.49 -4.97 -2.96
N TYR A 62 12.95 -5.60 -1.91
CA TYR A 62 11.90 -4.99 -1.11
C TYR A 62 12.42 -3.69 -0.48
N ASP A 63 11.64 -2.62 -0.63
CA ASP A 63 11.97 -1.30 -0.12
C ASP A 63 10.74 -0.72 0.59
N THR A 64 10.89 -0.44 1.89
CA THR A 64 9.81 0.14 2.71
C THR A 64 9.37 1.51 2.19
N ASP A 65 10.26 2.27 1.54
CA ASP A 65 9.91 3.58 0.97
C ASP A 65 8.97 3.45 -0.24
N LYS A 66 8.85 2.25 -0.82
CA LYS A 66 7.93 1.92 -1.91
C LYS A 66 6.63 1.27 -1.45
N LEU A 67 6.36 1.19 -0.14
CA LEU A 67 5.17 0.51 0.41
C LEU A 67 3.87 0.94 -0.29
N LEU A 68 3.65 2.25 -0.47
CA LEU A 68 2.48 2.79 -1.18
C LEU A 68 2.38 2.35 -2.64
N LYS A 69 3.53 2.13 -3.30
CA LYS A 69 3.59 1.74 -4.72
C LYS A 69 3.32 0.25 -4.92
N TYR A 70 3.53 -0.57 -3.89
CA TYR A 70 3.24 -1.99 -3.98
C TYR A 70 1.74 -2.28 -4.03
N LEU A 71 0.91 -1.37 -3.49
CA LEU A 71 -0.56 -1.51 -3.48
C LEU A 71 -1.01 -2.90 -2.99
N TYR A 72 -0.22 -3.50 -2.11
CA TYR A 72 -0.42 -4.86 -1.64
C TYR A 72 -1.49 -4.87 -0.56
N ARG A 73 -2.42 -5.83 -0.63
CA ARG A 73 -3.33 -6.16 0.46
C ARG A 73 -3.48 -7.67 0.50
N LYS A 74 -3.35 -8.26 1.69
CA LYS A 74 -3.63 -9.68 1.86
C LYS A 74 -5.12 -9.94 1.65
N GLY A 75 -5.45 -10.92 0.80
CA GLY A 75 -6.81 -11.44 0.63
C GLY A 75 -7.25 -12.34 1.77
#